data_AF-A0A644XVD0-F1
#
_entry.id   AF-A0A644XVD0-F1
#
_cell.length_a   1.000
_cell.length_b   1.000
_cell.length_c   1.000
_cell.angle_alpha   90.00
_cell.angle_beta   90.00
_cell.angle_gamma   90.00
#
_symmetry.space_group_name_H-M   'P 1'
#
loop_
_entity.id
_entity.type
_entity.pdbx_description
1 polymer ?
#
loop_
_entity_poly.entity_id
_entity_poly.type
_entity_poly.pdbx_seq_one_letter_code
_entity_poly.pdbx_strand_id
1 'polypeptide(L)'
;MGLITFTQGGKITIEIRGGYESYEGSSLNGVSSDAYGAWDASFVFIDAKGNVVLPQKPSSTTIEIPGADWSISAAQWEVKPGVRYSVTLPPGGSAGSVWGTDIYTNDSNIGTAAVHAGLITFNAGGQVTIELVEGKPSYEGSTRNGVTSSSYGDWGGSYRFVK
;
A
#
# COMPACT_ATOMS: atom_id res chain seq x y z
N MET A 1 -7.74 -4.32 -16.09
CA MET A 1 -8.06 -3.83 -17.45
C MET A 1 -9.54 -3.92 -17.83
N GLY A 2 -10.40 -4.65 -17.10
CA GLY A 2 -11.86 -4.51 -17.24
C GLY A 2 -12.46 -4.85 -18.62
N LEU A 3 -11.71 -5.60 -19.45
CA LEU A 3 -12.13 -6.00 -20.80
C LEU A 3 -13.30 -6.98 -20.79
N ILE A 4 -13.41 -7.74 -19.69
CA ILE A 4 -14.52 -8.63 -19.35
C ILE A 4 -14.82 -8.50 -17.87
N THR A 5 -15.99 -8.96 -17.45
CA THR A 5 -16.34 -9.09 -16.03
C THR A 5 -16.36 -10.57 -15.62
N PHE A 6 -16.23 -10.85 -14.32
CA PHE A 6 -16.35 -12.21 -13.80
C PHE A 6 -17.72 -12.84 -14.08
N THR A 7 -18.77 -12.03 -14.24
CA THR A 7 -20.14 -12.50 -14.43
C THR A 7 -20.55 -12.65 -15.90
N GLN A 8 -19.98 -11.86 -16.81
CA GLN A 8 -20.33 -11.93 -18.25
C GLN A 8 -19.28 -12.66 -19.09
N GLY A 9 -18.03 -12.76 -18.64
CA GLY A 9 -16.93 -13.30 -19.46
C GLY A 9 -16.77 -12.55 -20.78
N GLY A 10 -16.16 -13.20 -21.78
CA GLY A 10 -16.05 -12.66 -23.14
C GLY A 10 -14.81 -13.14 -23.89
N LYS A 11 -14.74 -12.82 -25.18
CA LYS A 11 -13.55 -13.05 -25.99
C LYS A 11 -12.48 -12.02 -25.64
N ILE A 12 -11.29 -12.48 -25.31
CA ILE A 12 -10.09 -11.65 -25.20
C ILE A 12 -9.12 -11.96 -26.34
N THR A 13 -8.38 -10.94 -26.78
CA THR A 13 -7.25 -11.10 -27.70
C THR A 13 -6.00 -10.70 -26.94
N ILE A 14 -4.96 -11.51 -27.02
CA ILE A 14 -3.65 -11.21 -26.44
C ILE A 14 -2.58 -11.21 -27.53
N GLU A 15 -1.54 -10.42 -27.30
CA GLU A 15 -0.30 -10.43 -28.08
C GLU A 15 0.85 -10.81 -27.13
N ILE A 16 1.60 -11.85 -27.49
CA ILE A 16 2.80 -12.26 -26.75
C ILE A 16 3.96 -11.35 -27.13
N ARG A 17 4.73 -10.93 -26.13
CA ARG A 17 5.90 -10.06 -26.26
C ARG A 17 7.09 -10.63 -25.51
N GLY A 18 8.27 -10.09 -25.79
CA GLY A 18 9.43 -10.27 -24.92
C GLY A 18 9.09 -9.83 -23.50
N GLY A 19 9.63 -10.52 -22.51
CA GLY A 19 9.45 -10.14 -21.12
C GLY A 19 10.36 -9.01 -20.67
N TYR A 20 10.25 -8.65 -19.40
CA TYR A 20 10.95 -7.54 -18.77
C TYR A 20 11.84 -8.04 -17.63
N GLU A 21 12.83 -7.23 -17.22
CA GLU A 21 13.71 -7.53 -16.09
C GLU A 21 12.99 -7.43 -14.73
N SER A 22 11.82 -6.80 -14.69
CA SER A 22 10.99 -6.68 -13.50
C SER A 22 9.53 -6.33 -13.85
N TYR A 23 8.61 -6.78 -13.01
CA TYR A 23 7.17 -6.53 -13.10
C TYR A 23 6.66 -5.96 -11.79
N GLU A 24 5.88 -4.88 -11.87
CA GLU A 24 5.19 -4.31 -10.71
C GLU A 24 3.83 -4.99 -10.50
N GLY A 25 3.56 -5.37 -9.25
CA GLY A 25 2.24 -5.85 -8.84
C GLY A 25 1.22 -4.71 -8.74
N SER A 26 -0.07 -5.03 -8.87
CA SER A 26 -1.14 -4.04 -8.80
C SER A 26 -2.47 -4.68 -8.40
N SER A 27 -3.39 -3.89 -7.86
CA SER A 27 -4.78 -4.30 -7.67
C SER A 27 -5.71 -3.41 -8.49
N LEU A 28 -6.46 -3.99 -9.43
CA LEU A 28 -7.40 -3.27 -10.29
C LEU A 28 -8.65 -4.10 -10.55
N ASN A 29 -9.83 -3.50 -10.40
CA ASN A 29 -11.13 -4.17 -10.61
C ASN A 29 -11.31 -5.44 -9.78
N GLY A 30 -10.81 -5.45 -8.53
CA GLY A 30 -10.86 -6.62 -7.64
C GLY A 30 -9.90 -7.76 -8.02
N VAL A 31 -9.00 -7.54 -8.98
CA VAL A 31 -7.94 -8.48 -9.37
C VAL A 31 -6.62 -7.95 -8.82
N SER A 32 -5.92 -8.77 -8.04
CA SER A 32 -4.56 -8.47 -7.56
C SER A 32 -3.53 -9.24 -8.38
N SER A 33 -2.41 -8.58 -8.68
CA SER A 33 -1.22 -9.16 -9.27
C SER A 33 -0.01 -8.87 -8.37
N ASP A 34 0.88 -9.84 -8.24
CA ASP A 34 2.12 -9.68 -7.50
C ASP A 34 3.22 -9.04 -8.35
N ALA A 35 4.18 -8.43 -7.67
CA ALA A 35 5.43 -8.05 -8.31
C ALA A 35 6.25 -9.30 -8.64
N TYR A 36 7.00 -9.25 -9.74
CA TYR A 36 7.82 -10.37 -10.18
C TYR A 36 9.16 -9.90 -10.73
N GLY A 37 10.18 -10.76 -10.66
CA GLY A 37 11.51 -10.49 -11.21
C GLY A 37 11.56 -10.67 -12.73
N ALA A 38 12.76 -10.83 -13.26
CA ALA A 38 12.97 -11.00 -14.70
C ALA A 38 12.24 -12.24 -15.23
N TRP A 39 11.59 -12.08 -16.39
CA TRP A 39 10.97 -13.18 -17.10
C TRP A 39 11.10 -12.99 -18.61
N ASP A 40 11.21 -14.08 -19.36
CA ASP A 40 11.56 -14.03 -20.79
C ASP A 40 10.37 -13.66 -21.70
N ALA A 41 9.14 -13.78 -21.20
CA ALA A 41 7.92 -13.51 -21.97
C ALA A 41 6.92 -12.63 -21.21
N SER A 42 6.15 -11.84 -21.95
CA SER A 42 5.00 -11.11 -21.41
C SER A 42 3.85 -11.18 -22.40
N PHE A 43 2.67 -10.71 -22.00
CA PHE A 43 1.58 -10.52 -22.93
C PHE A 43 0.85 -9.21 -22.64
N VAL A 44 0.24 -8.65 -23.69
CA VAL A 44 -0.66 -7.50 -23.60
C VAL A 44 -2.02 -7.89 -24.16
N PHE A 45 -3.07 -7.19 -23.72
CA PHE A 45 -4.38 -7.34 -24.33
C PHE A 45 -4.51 -6.43 -25.54
N ILE A 46 -5.27 -6.88 -26.54
CA ILE A 46 -5.57 -6.11 -27.75
C ILE A 46 -7.07 -5.83 -27.80
N ASP A 47 -7.44 -4.57 -28.03
CA ASP A 47 -8.84 -4.17 -28.16
C ASP A 47 -9.44 -4.63 -29.51
N ALA A 48 -10.76 -4.45 -29.67
CA ALA A 48 -11.46 -4.84 -30.90
C ALA A 48 -10.99 -4.08 -32.15
N LYS A 49 -10.24 -2.99 -32.00
CA LYS A 49 -9.67 -2.16 -33.08
C LYS A 49 -8.21 -2.51 -33.37
N GLY A 50 -7.62 -3.48 -32.67
CA GLY A 50 -6.23 -3.89 -32.86
C GLY A 50 -5.22 -3.05 -32.06
N ASN A 51 -5.67 -2.19 -31.14
CA ASN A 51 -4.76 -1.40 -30.31
C ASN A 51 -4.36 -2.16 -29.05
N VAL A 52 -3.12 -1.95 -28.62
CA VAL A 52 -2.64 -2.44 -27.34
C VAL A 52 -3.42 -1.74 -26.23
N VAL A 53 -4.12 -2.54 -25.43
CA VAL A 53 -4.67 -2.08 -24.16
C VAL A 53 -3.51 -2.06 -23.18
N LEU A 54 -2.93 -0.88 -23.02
CA LEU A 54 -1.88 -0.69 -22.02
C LEU A 54 -2.48 -0.96 -20.64
N PRO A 55 -1.73 -1.61 -19.72
CA PRO A 55 -2.12 -1.61 -18.33
C PRO A 55 -2.36 -0.16 -17.93
N GLN A 56 -3.57 0.13 -17.44
CA GLN A 56 -3.72 1.26 -16.57
C GLN A 56 -2.76 0.98 -15.43
N LYS A 57 -1.58 1.62 -15.43
CA LYS A 57 -0.75 1.72 -14.25
C LYS A 57 -1.73 2.07 -13.14
N PRO A 58 -1.87 1.26 -12.07
CA PRO A 58 -2.87 1.55 -11.05
C PRO A 58 -2.69 3.01 -10.70
N SER A 59 -3.69 3.85 -11.04
CA SER A 59 -3.69 5.23 -10.60
C SER A 59 -3.94 5.12 -9.11
N SER A 60 -2.87 4.89 -8.36
CA SER A 60 -2.93 4.97 -6.92
C SER A 60 -3.29 6.41 -6.63
N THR A 61 -4.51 6.64 -6.17
CA THR A 61 -4.92 7.98 -5.75
C THR A 61 -4.23 8.24 -4.44
N THR A 62 -3.21 9.10 -4.45
CA THR A 62 -2.59 9.57 -3.22
C THR A 62 -3.39 10.75 -2.68
N ILE A 63 -3.96 10.58 -1.49
CA ILE A 63 -4.62 11.64 -0.74
C ILE A 63 -3.55 12.28 0.16
N GLU A 64 -3.25 13.55 -0.08
CA GLU A 64 -2.31 14.33 0.73
C GLU A 64 -2.97 14.84 2.02
N ILE A 65 -2.29 14.66 3.14
CA ILE A 65 -2.70 15.13 4.47
C ILE A 65 -1.58 16.00 5.04
N PRO A 66 -1.58 17.31 4.70
CA PRO A 66 -0.58 18.24 5.19
C PRO A 66 -0.86 18.65 6.64
N GLY A 67 0.19 18.83 7.44
CA GLY A 67 0.08 19.41 8.78
C GLY A 67 -0.65 18.52 9.78
N ALA A 68 -0.56 17.20 9.61
CA ALA A 68 -1.11 16.26 10.58
C ALA A 68 -0.40 16.39 11.94
N ASP A 69 -1.14 16.23 13.02
CA ASP A 69 -0.55 16.04 14.34
C ASP A 69 0.03 14.62 14.48
N TRP A 70 0.92 14.45 15.47
CA TRP A 70 1.57 13.16 15.73
C TRP A 70 0.63 12.07 16.27
N SER A 71 -0.61 12.42 16.62
CA SER A 71 -1.65 11.49 17.06
C SER A 71 -2.47 10.87 15.91
N ILE A 72 -2.19 11.29 14.66
CA ILE A 72 -2.91 10.80 13.49
C ILE A 72 -2.80 9.28 13.32
N SER A 73 -3.97 8.66 13.09
CA SER A 73 -4.11 7.24 12.77
C SER A 73 -5.01 7.04 11.54
N ALA A 74 -4.93 5.84 10.98
CA ALA A 74 -5.72 5.42 9.83
C ALA A 74 -7.10 4.85 10.21
N ALA A 75 -7.47 4.84 11.50
CA ALA A 75 -8.70 4.22 11.98
C ALA A 75 -9.98 4.82 11.36
N GLN A 76 -9.91 6.10 10.96
CA GLN A 76 -11.01 6.82 10.33
C GLN A 76 -11.07 6.63 8.79
N TRP A 77 -10.09 5.94 8.20
CA TRP A 77 -10.02 5.75 6.76
C TRP A 77 -10.50 4.35 6.36
N GLU A 78 -11.17 4.29 5.21
CA GLU A 78 -11.67 3.03 4.66
C GLU A 78 -10.57 2.32 3.87
N VAL A 79 -10.51 0.99 4.00
CA VAL A 79 -9.65 0.14 3.15
C VAL A 79 -10.19 0.20 1.72
N LYS A 80 -9.49 0.91 0.83
CA LYS A 80 -9.83 1.04 -0.59
C LYS A 80 -8.65 0.62 -1.47
N PRO A 81 -8.83 -0.38 -2.34
CA PRO A 81 -7.78 -0.78 -3.28
C PRO A 81 -7.31 0.40 -4.12
N GLY A 82 -5.99 0.62 -4.15
CA GLY A 82 -5.38 1.70 -4.93
C GLY A 82 -5.53 3.10 -4.32
N VAL A 83 -5.93 3.24 -3.07
CA VAL A 83 -5.85 4.54 -2.35
C VAL A 83 -4.64 4.53 -1.43
N ARG A 84 -3.84 5.59 -1.51
CA ARG A 84 -2.70 5.83 -0.62
C ARG A 84 -2.92 7.13 0.13
N TYR A 85 -2.40 7.20 1.35
CA TYR A 85 -2.45 8.41 2.17
C TYR A 85 -1.03 8.89 2.42
N SER A 86 -0.74 10.11 1.97
CA SER A 86 0.55 10.76 2.20
C SER A 86 0.39 11.75 3.34
N VAL A 87 1.05 11.47 4.46
CA VAL A 87 0.93 12.23 5.70
C VAL A 87 2.21 13.00 5.93
N THR A 88 2.09 14.32 6.12
CA THR A 88 3.24 15.18 6.46
C THR A 88 3.18 15.58 7.92
N LEU A 89 4.19 15.16 8.69
CA LEU A 89 4.32 15.40 10.12
C LEU A 89 5.33 16.52 10.38
N PRO A 90 5.04 17.47 11.28
CA PRO A 90 5.98 18.51 11.65
C PRO A 90 7.15 17.95 12.49
N PRO A 91 8.29 18.67 12.53
CA PRO A 91 9.38 18.43 13.50
C PRO A 91 8.89 18.45 14.95
N GLY A 92 9.61 17.76 15.85
CA GLY A 92 9.36 17.81 17.29
C GLY A 92 8.24 16.89 17.79
N GLY A 93 8.11 15.71 17.18
CA GLY A 93 7.14 14.70 17.60
C GLY A 93 7.45 14.00 18.92
N SER A 94 6.47 13.25 19.41
CA SER A 94 6.60 12.36 20.55
C SER A 94 6.04 10.98 20.24
N ALA A 95 6.52 9.97 20.97
CA ALA A 95 6.08 8.60 20.80
C ALA A 95 4.64 8.42 21.30
N GLY A 96 3.82 7.79 20.47
CA GLY A 96 2.49 7.28 20.79
C GLY A 96 2.43 5.75 20.71
N SER A 97 1.23 5.19 20.87
CA SER A 97 1.03 3.74 20.80
C SER A 97 1.10 3.20 19.36
N VAL A 98 1.77 2.06 19.21
CA VAL A 98 1.91 1.33 17.94
C VAL A 98 1.81 -0.17 18.22
N TRP A 99 1.09 -0.88 17.36
CA TRP A 99 0.95 -2.33 17.41
C TRP A 99 1.40 -2.95 16.09
N GLY A 100 2.22 -4.01 16.19
CA GLY A 100 2.76 -4.71 15.03
C GLY A 100 4.07 -4.16 14.50
N THR A 101 4.56 -4.80 13.45
CA THR A 101 5.86 -4.55 12.82
C THR A 101 5.71 -4.71 11.31
N ASP A 102 6.14 -3.71 10.55
CA ASP A 102 6.01 -3.56 9.08
C ASP A 102 4.56 -3.47 8.56
N ILE A 103 3.62 -4.19 9.20
CA ILE A 103 2.17 -4.03 9.08
C ILE A 103 1.65 -3.70 10.48
N TYR A 104 1.00 -2.54 10.60
CA TYR A 104 0.53 -1.99 11.86
C TYR A 104 -1.00 -2.01 11.90
N THR A 105 -1.60 -2.11 13.07
CA THR A 105 -3.06 -1.91 13.22
C THR A 105 -3.45 -0.50 12.76
N ASN A 106 -4.63 -0.34 12.17
CA ASN A 106 -5.02 0.95 11.60
C ASN A 106 -5.19 2.08 12.64
N ASP A 107 -5.35 1.74 13.91
CA ASP A 107 -5.40 2.68 15.04
C ASP A 107 -4.03 3.03 15.62
N SER A 108 -2.94 2.42 15.12
CA SER A 108 -1.56 2.80 15.48
C SER A 108 -1.22 4.21 15.01
N ASN A 109 -0.44 4.95 15.83
CA ASN A 109 0.06 6.28 15.48
C ASN A 109 1.00 6.22 14.27
N ILE A 110 0.62 6.86 13.15
CA ILE A 110 1.35 6.79 11.88
C ILE A 110 2.76 7.36 12.03
N GLY A 111 2.92 8.49 12.73
CA GLY A 111 4.24 9.09 12.94
C GLY A 111 5.16 8.22 13.78
N THR A 112 4.66 7.62 14.85
CA THR A 112 5.46 6.73 15.69
C THR A 112 5.82 5.44 14.96
N ALA A 113 4.89 4.87 14.19
CA ALA A 113 5.16 3.71 13.34
C ALA A 113 6.18 4.04 12.22
N ALA A 114 6.17 5.26 11.69
CA ALA A 114 7.14 5.71 10.70
C ALA A 114 8.56 5.85 11.29
N VAL A 115 8.68 6.34 12.52
CA VAL A 115 9.96 6.33 13.25
C VAL A 115 10.39 4.90 13.55
N HIS A 116 9.49 4.05 14.03
CA HIS A 116 9.75 2.63 14.24
C HIS A 116 10.28 1.94 12.96
N ALA A 117 9.67 2.23 11.81
CA ALA A 117 10.10 1.72 10.50
C ALA A 117 11.40 2.37 9.96
N GLY A 118 11.92 3.41 10.63
CA GLY A 118 13.14 4.11 10.24
C GLY A 118 12.97 5.03 9.03
N LEU A 119 11.73 5.46 8.74
CA LEU A 119 11.41 6.33 7.60
C LEU A 119 11.61 7.81 7.93
N ILE A 120 11.35 8.20 9.18
CA ILE A 120 11.51 9.56 9.69
C ILE A 120 12.07 9.52 11.12
N THR A 121 12.32 10.70 11.70
CA THR A 121 12.68 10.83 13.13
C THR A 121 11.71 11.79 13.83
N PHE A 122 11.55 11.65 15.15
CA PHE A 122 10.74 12.60 15.94
C PHE A 122 11.23 14.04 15.79
N ASN A 123 12.55 14.25 15.79
CA ASN A 123 13.12 15.59 15.72
C ASN A 123 12.87 16.25 14.37
N ALA A 124 13.02 15.53 13.26
CA ALA A 124 12.87 16.10 11.92
C ALA A 124 11.42 16.10 11.40
N GLY A 125 10.59 15.17 11.85
CA GLY A 125 9.33 14.87 11.17
C GLY A 125 9.58 14.38 9.74
N GLY A 126 8.62 14.61 8.86
CA GLY A 126 8.74 14.27 7.44
C GLY A 126 7.43 13.79 6.82
N GLN A 127 7.51 13.49 5.53
CA GLN A 127 6.39 12.92 4.78
C GLN A 127 6.54 11.40 4.71
N VAL A 128 5.44 10.69 4.93
CA VAL A 128 5.35 9.24 4.76
C VAL A 128 4.06 8.87 4.05
N THR A 129 4.11 7.82 3.24
CA THR A 129 2.94 7.32 2.53
C THR A 129 2.55 5.96 3.05
N ILE A 130 1.25 5.78 3.31
CA ILE A 130 0.68 4.51 3.74
C ILE A 130 -0.38 4.01 2.76
N GLU A 131 -0.61 2.71 2.81
CA GLU A 131 -1.74 2.03 2.21
C GLU A 131 -2.49 1.25 3.30
N LEU A 132 -3.82 1.37 3.31
CA LEU A 132 -4.66 0.57 4.20
C LEU A 132 -4.83 -0.83 3.60
N VAL A 133 -4.70 -1.84 4.44
CA VAL A 133 -4.85 -3.24 4.07
C VAL A 133 -5.77 -3.95 5.05
N GLU A 134 -6.20 -5.17 4.69
CA GLU A 134 -7.02 -6.00 5.57
C GLU A 134 -6.32 -6.26 6.90
N GLY A 135 -7.13 -6.42 7.95
CA GLY A 135 -6.68 -6.82 9.27
C GLY A 135 -6.00 -8.18 9.31
N LYS A 136 -5.21 -8.40 10.37
CA LYS A 136 -4.56 -9.69 10.66
C LYS A 136 -5.12 -10.31 11.95
N PRO A 137 -5.06 -11.65 12.06
CA PRO A 137 -5.42 -12.36 13.29
C PRO A 137 -4.40 -12.17 14.42
N SER A 138 -3.20 -11.67 14.11
CA SER A 138 -2.15 -11.37 15.09
C SER A 138 -1.11 -10.42 14.53
N TYR A 139 -0.52 -9.62 15.41
CA TYR A 139 0.54 -8.65 15.13
C TYR A 139 1.69 -8.87 16.10
N GLU A 140 2.91 -8.95 15.56
CA GLU A 140 4.13 -9.09 16.36
C GLU A 140 4.76 -7.70 16.61
N GLY A 141 4.90 -7.33 17.89
CA GLY A 141 5.60 -6.12 18.30
C GLY A 141 7.12 -6.31 18.24
N SER A 142 7.85 -5.22 18.06
CA SER A 142 9.31 -5.21 18.12
C SER A 142 9.85 -3.87 18.59
N THR A 143 11.16 -3.80 18.87
CA THR A 143 11.85 -2.54 19.13
C THR A 143 12.76 -2.22 17.95
N ARG A 144 12.52 -1.11 17.27
CA ARG A 144 13.33 -0.61 16.14
C ARG A 144 13.45 0.90 16.23
N ASN A 145 14.62 1.43 15.88
CA ASN A 145 14.89 2.88 15.81
C ASN A 145 14.52 3.64 17.11
N GLY A 146 14.70 3.00 18.28
CA GLY A 146 14.38 3.60 19.59
C GLY A 146 12.88 3.65 19.93
N VAL A 147 12.02 3.05 19.11
CA VAL A 147 10.58 2.91 19.37
C VAL A 147 10.26 1.44 19.63
N THR A 148 9.38 1.16 20.58
CA THR A 148 8.85 -0.19 20.84
C THR A 148 7.39 -0.23 20.43
N SER A 149 7.06 -1.13 19.50
CA SER A 149 5.67 -1.51 19.20
C SER A 149 5.25 -2.72 20.04
N SER A 150 3.95 -2.81 20.34
CA SER A 150 3.39 -3.92 21.10
C SER A 150 2.85 -5.01 20.18
N SER A 151 2.88 -6.26 20.63
CA SER A 151 2.12 -7.33 19.97
C SER A 151 0.62 -7.13 20.21
N TYR A 152 -0.21 -7.61 19.29
CA TYR A 152 -1.67 -7.58 19.42
C TYR A 152 -2.32 -8.81 18.78
N GLY A 153 -3.56 -9.09 19.18
CA GLY A 153 -4.37 -10.18 18.63
C GLY A 153 -5.10 -9.78 17.34
N ASP A 154 -6.25 -10.41 17.13
CA ASP A 154 -7.11 -10.14 15.98
C ASP A 154 -7.55 -8.68 15.93
N TRP A 155 -7.40 -8.05 14.76
CA TRP A 155 -7.82 -6.68 14.54
C TRP A 155 -8.21 -6.44 13.09
N GLY A 156 -9.35 -5.80 12.86
CA GLY A 156 -10.05 -5.77 11.57
C GLY A 156 -9.44 -4.89 10.48
N GLY A 157 -8.45 -4.04 10.77
CA GLY A 157 -7.83 -3.16 9.77
C GLY A 157 -6.35 -2.90 10.03
N SER A 158 -5.56 -2.78 8.97
CA SER A 158 -4.14 -2.49 9.07
C SER A 158 -3.70 -1.39 8.12
N TYR A 159 -2.48 -0.88 8.32
CA TYR A 159 -1.76 -0.18 7.27
C TYR A 159 -0.31 -0.65 7.17
N ARG A 160 0.29 -0.37 6.02
CA ARG A 160 1.73 -0.49 5.78
C ARG A 160 2.27 0.77 5.13
N PHE A 161 3.56 1.01 5.29
CA PHE A 161 4.24 2.07 4.54
C PHE A 161 4.57 1.60 3.13
N VAL A 162 4.48 2.53 2.19
CA VAL A 162 4.86 2.32 0.79
C VAL A 162 5.88 3.38 0.39
N LYS A 163 6.87 2.98 -0.42
CA LYS A 163 7.87 3.87 -1.02
C LYS A 163 7.45 4.30 -2.42
#